data_AF-A0A090MLX2-F1
#
_entry.id   AF-A0A090MLX2-F1
#
_cell.length_a   1.000
_cell.length_b   1.000
_cell.length_c   1.000
_cell.angle_alpha   90.00
_cell.angle_beta   90.00
_cell.angle_gamma   90.00
#
_symmetry.space_group_name_H-M   'P 1'
#
loop_
_entity.id
_entity.type
_entity.pdbx_description
1 polymer ?
#
loop_
_entity_poly.entity_id
_entity_poly.type
_entity_poly.pdbx_seq_one_letter_code
_entity_poly.pdbx_strand_id
1 'polypeptide(L)'
;MAWKNQGGSPWGPGPKGPWGSGPQSQGPKPSDLEDLLRRGQDRIQQLLPGGHMSGMGIALIVIAGIAIWLLSGFFRVQPDELGAVLRFGKHVRTVQPGLNYHLPYPIETVLLPKALRVSTLNIGMTVSDDSGRRGRVVRDVPEESLMLTGDENIVDVDFTVLWRIAPDGVGKFLFNIQNPEGTVKAVAESAMREVIGRSDIQPILTGARNTIESAVHQLMQKTLDSYGAGIMVQQVQMQKVDPPQQVIDSFRDVQAARADLERLQNEAQTYANRVVPDARGRAAQVLQQAQGYKEQTVAEAKGQAARFLSVYGEYKKAPEVTRQRIYLETMEHVLGPADKVILDPGSSGQGVVPYLPLNELGRKTTAAPAAPASQSGASR
;
A
#
# COMPACT_ATOMS: atom_id res chain seq x y z
N MET A 1 -23.56 -47.68 -22.92
CA MET A 1 -24.47 -48.56 -23.69
C MET A 1 -25.88 -48.06 -23.42
N ALA A 2 -26.37 -47.10 -24.21
CA ALA A 2 -27.21 -47.33 -25.40
C ALA A 2 -28.38 -48.27 -25.10
N TRP A 3 -29.59 -47.71 -24.97
CA TRP A 3 -30.82 -48.50 -25.07
C TRP A 3 -31.74 -47.88 -26.12
N LYS A 4 -31.87 -48.68 -27.19
CA LYS A 4 -32.78 -48.58 -28.32
C LYS A 4 -34.11 -49.25 -27.95
N ASN A 5 -35.14 -48.82 -28.65
CA ASN A 5 -36.48 -49.39 -28.81
C ASN A 5 -36.56 -50.93 -28.90
N GLN A 6 -37.68 -51.47 -28.41
CA GLN A 6 -38.51 -52.49 -29.07
C GLN A 6 -39.90 -52.46 -28.42
N GLY A 7 -40.98 -52.21 -29.18
CA GLY A 7 -41.74 -53.24 -29.91
C GLY A 7 -42.81 -53.79 -28.96
N GLY A 8 -44.10 -53.53 -29.13
CA GLY A 8 -44.94 -54.00 -30.23
C GLY A 8 -45.96 -54.98 -29.64
N SER A 9 -47.25 -54.70 -29.84
CA SER A 9 -48.44 -55.36 -29.27
C SER A 9 -48.49 -56.89 -29.43
N PRO A 10 -49.40 -57.63 -28.74
CA PRO A 10 -50.74 -57.81 -29.32
C PRO A 10 -51.89 -58.05 -28.31
N TRP A 11 -53.09 -57.69 -28.76
CA TRP A 11 -54.38 -57.93 -28.10
C TRP A 11 -54.73 -59.42 -27.93
N GLY A 12 -55.44 -59.75 -26.84
CA GLY A 12 -56.20 -60.99 -26.65
C GLY A 12 -57.20 -60.87 -25.47
N PRO A 13 -58.35 -61.58 -25.46
CA PRO A 13 -59.64 -60.96 -25.10
C PRO A 13 -60.40 -61.55 -23.89
N GLY A 14 -61.22 -60.69 -23.25
CA GLY A 14 -62.43 -60.99 -22.46
C GLY A 14 -62.26 -61.55 -21.03
N PRO A 15 -63.34 -61.72 -20.22
CA PRO A 15 -64.72 -61.19 -20.31
C PRO A 15 -65.34 -60.68 -18.97
N LYS A 16 -66.47 -59.96 -19.08
CA LYS A 16 -67.64 -59.79 -18.16
C LYS A 16 -67.41 -59.77 -16.63
N GLY A 17 -67.67 -58.65 -15.96
CA GLY A 17 -68.99 -58.24 -15.44
C GLY A 17 -68.89 -58.00 -13.91
N PRO A 18 -69.98 -57.83 -13.16
CA PRO A 18 -71.04 -56.83 -13.29
C PRO A 18 -71.26 -56.06 -11.95
N TRP A 19 -72.01 -54.94 -11.98
CA TRP A 19 -72.48 -54.11 -10.84
C TRP A 19 -71.57 -52.94 -10.42
N GLY A 20 -72.19 -51.77 -10.22
CA GLY A 20 -71.57 -50.64 -9.55
C GLY A 20 -72.12 -49.27 -9.96
N SER A 21 -73.43 -49.07 -9.85
CA SER A 21 -74.04 -47.73 -9.91
C SER A 21 -73.62 -46.89 -8.70
N GLY A 22 -73.05 -45.71 -8.96
CA GLY A 22 -72.85 -44.63 -7.97
C GLY A 22 -73.13 -43.27 -8.62
N PRO A 23 -73.82 -42.34 -7.95
CA PRO A 23 -74.44 -41.17 -8.58
C PRO A 23 -73.44 -40.06 -8.88
N GLN A 24 -73.51 -39.52 -10.09
CA GLN A 24 -72.70 -38.41 -10.55
C GLN A 24 -73.25 -37.09 -9.99
N SER A 25 -72.49 -36.49 -9.07
CA SER A 25 -72.73 -35.15 -8.56
C SER A 25 -72.55 -34.12 -9.68
N GLN A 26 -73.61 -33.37 -9.92
CA GLN A 26 -73.70 -32.28 -10.88
C GLN A 26 -73.01 -31.05 -10.30
N GLY A 27 -71.70 -30.91 -10.56
CA GLY A 27 -70.96 -29.67 -10.34
C GLY A 27 -71.16 -28.71 -11.51
N PRO A 28 -71.26 -27.39 -11.27
CA PRO A 28 -71.52 -26.40 -12.32
C PRO A 28 -70.34 -26.34 -13.31
N LYS A 29 -70.68 -26.25 -14.59
CA LYS A 29 -69.76 -26.00 -15.70
C LYS A 29 -68.84 -24.83 -15.37
N PRO A 30 -67.52 -24.89 -15.62
CA PRO A 30 -66.69 -23.70 -15.52
C PRO A 30 -67.19 -22.69 -16.55
N SER A 31 -67.49 -21.51 -16.03
CA SER A 31 -67.80 -20.28 -16.76
C SER A 31 -66.82 -20.03 -17.89
N ASP A 32 -67.28 -20.24 -19.13
CA ASP A 32 -67.33 -19.23 -20.19
C ASP A 32 -66.05 -18.44 -20.50
N LEU A 33 -64.86 -19.04 -20.46
CA LEU A 33 -63.72 -18.50 -21.23
C LEU A 33 -64.01 -18.56 -22.74
N GLU A 34 -64.67 -19.63 -23.19
CA GLU A 34 -65.10 -19.82 -24.58
C GLU A 34 -66.15 -18.77 -24.99
N ASP A 35 -67.07 -18.44 -24.08
CA ASP A 35 -68.16 -17.49 -24.31
C ASP A 35 -67.70 -16.02 -24.17
N LEU A 36 -66.69 -15.74 -23.34
CA LEU A 36 -65.98 -14.45 -23.31
C LEU A 36 -65.12 -14.24 -24.56
N LEU A 37 -64.47 -15.30 -25.04
CA LEU A 37 -63.69 -15.26 -26.29
C LEU A 37 -64.60 -15.10 -27.52
N ARG A 38 -65.73 -15.81 -27.55
CA ARG A 38 -66.78 -15.63 -28.57
C ARG A 38 -67.41 -14.26 -28.54
N ARG A 39 -67.76 -13.71 -27.37
CA ARG A 39 -68.29 -12.33 -27.29
C ARG A 39 -67.26 -11.27 -27.71
N GLY A 40 -65.97 -11.52 -27.51
CA GLY A 40 -64.88 -10.71 -28.05
C GLY A 40 -64.79 -10.81 -29.58
N GLN A 41 -64.88 -12.04 -30.11
CA GLN A 41 -64.87 -12.33 -31.55
C GLN A 41 -66.09 -11.75 -32.28
N ASP A 42 -67.27 -11.82 -31.66
CA ASP A 42 -68.53 -11.33 -32.22
C ASP A 42 -68.61 -9.79 -32.21
N ARG A 43 -68.02 -9.11 -31.21
CA ARG A 43 -67.88 -7.64 -31.23
C ARG A 43 -66.87 -7.16 -32.26
N ILE A 44 -65.81 -7.92 -32.47
CA ILE A 44 -64.83 -7.64 -33.53
C ILE A 44 -65.45 -7.88 -34.91
N GLN A 45 -66.26 -8.94 -35.07
CA GLN A 45 -67.04 -9.19 -36.29
C GLN A 45 -68.15 -8.16 -36.53
N GLN A 46 -68.73 -7.55 -35.50
CA GLN A 46 -69.69 -6.44 -35.67
C GLN A 46 -69.03 -5.10 -36.03
N LEU A 47 -67.74 -4.91 -35.70
CA LEU A 47 -66.94 -3.76 -36.14
C LEU A 47 -66.28 -3.97 -37.52
N LEU A 48 -66.29 -5.21 -38.03
CA LEU A 48 -65.80 -5.56 -39.36
C LEU A 48 -66.99 -5.87 -40.28
N PRO A 49 -67.48 -4.88 -41.06
CA PRO A 49 -68.55 -5.13 -42.01
C PRO A 49 -68.09 -6.16 -43.05
N GLY A 50 -68.94 -7.15 -43.32
CA GLY A 50 -68.59 -8.37 -44.01
C GLY A 50 -68.07 -8.21 -45.44
N GLY A 51 -67.23 -9.16 -45.85
CA GLY A 51 -67.15 -9.71 -47.21
C GLY A 51 -66.63 -8.84 -48.36
N HIS A 52 -66.52 -7.53 -48.19
CA HIS A 52 -65.97 -6.60 -49.17
C HIS A 52 -65.22 -5.54 -48.38
N MET A 53 -63.89 -5.55 -48.48
CA MET A 53 -63.05 -4.52 -47.86
C MET A 53 -63.39 -3.16 -48.48
N SER A 54 -64.37 -2.48 -47.87
CA SER A 54 -64.61 -1.05 -48.05
C SER A 54 -63.29 -0.33 -47.79
N GLY A 55 -62.99 0.72 -48.56
CA GLY A 55 -61.76 1.50 -48.39
C GLY A 55 -61.53 1.98 -46.94
N MET A 56 -62.60 2.04 -46.14
CA MET A 56 -62.58 2.38 -44.72
C MET A 56 -62.01 1.27 -43.82
N GLY A 57 -62.22 -0.02 -44.16
CA GLY A 57 -61.62 -1.16 -43.45
C GLY A 57 -60.13 -1.31 -43.75
N ILE A 58 -59.73 -1.10 -45.01
CA ILE A 58 -58.31 -1.02 -45.41
C ILE A 58 -57.64 0.16 -44.69
N ALA A 59 -58.29 1.32 -44.66
CA ALA A 59 -57.77 2.50 -43.96
C ALA A 59 -57.56 2.22 -42.46
N LEU A 60 -58.51 1.55 -41.79
CA LEU A 60 -58.36 1.18 -40.38
C LEU A 60 -57.17 0.23 -40.14
N ILE A 61 -56.97 -0.76 -41.00
CA ILE A 61 -55.83 -1.70 -40.89
C ILE A 61 -54.51 -0.98 -41.14
N VAL A 62 -54.46 -0.08 -42.13
CA VAL A 62 -53.27 0.73 -42.41
C VAL A 62 -52.95 1.67 -41.26
N ILE A 63 -53.96 2.33 -40.69
CA ILE A 63 -53.80 3.21 -39.52
C ILE A 63 -53.31 2.41 -38.30
N ALA A 64 -53.90 1.24 -38.03
CA ALA A 64 -53.45 0.37 -36.95
C ALA A 64 -52.00 -0.11 -37.17
N GLY A 65 -51.65 -0.45 -38.41
CA GLY A 65 -50.29 -0.81 -38.80
C GLY A 65 -49.28 0.33 -38.59
N ILE A 66 -49.64 1.55 -38.97
CA ILE A 66 -48.83 2.76 -38.74
C ILE A 66 -48.69 3.05 -37.24
N ALA A 67 -49.76 2.88 -36.47
CA ALA A 67 -49.73 3.09 -35.01
C ALA A 67 -48.80 2.08 -34.32
N ILE A 68 -48.88 0.80 -34.69
CA ILE A 68 -47.97 -0.25 -34.19
C ILE A 68 -46.53 0.03 -34.65
N TRP A 69 -46.35 0.46 -35.90
CA TRP A 69 -45.04 0.83 -36.43
C TRP A 69 -44.45 2.00 -35.63
N LEU A 70 -45.21 3.08 -35.38
CA LEU A 70 -44.78 4.20 -34.55
C LEU A 70 -44.46 3.78 -33.11
N LEU A 71 -45.25 2.89 -32.50
CA LEU A 71 -44.99 2.37 -31.15
C LEU A 71 -43.76 1.47 -31.07
N SER A 72 -43.31 0.87 -32.18
CA SER A 72 -42.09 0.05 -32.19
C SER A 72 -40.80 0.84 -31.98
N GLY A 73 -40.86 2.18 -32.01
CA GLY A 73 -39.71 3.06 -31.78
C GLY A 73 -39.28 3.25 -30.32
N PHE A 74 -40.00 2.68 -29.36
CA PHE A 74 -39.62 2.74 -27.94
C PHE A 74 -38.52 1.73 -27.61
N PHE A 75 -37.45 2.21 -26.97
CA PHE A 75 -36.33 1.39 -26.53
C PHE A 75 -35.80 1.86 -25.19
N ARG A 76 -35.11 0.96 -24.48
CA ARG A 76 -34.52 1.24 -23.17
C ARG A 76 -33.01 1.18 -23.26
N VAL A 77 -32.34 2.21 -22.74
CA VAL A 77 -30.88 2.28 -22.60
C VAL A 77 -30.52 1.93 -21.16
N GLN A 78 -29.56 1.02 -20.99
CA GLN A 78 -29.08 0.60 -19.66
C GLN A 78 -28.19 1.68 -19.01
N PRO A 79 -28.02 1.66 -17.67
CA PRO A 79 -27.16 2.62 -16.96
C PRO A 79 -25.68 2.58 -17.36
N ASP A 80 -25.19 1.48 -17.94
CA ASP A 80 -23.82 1.32 -18.43
C ASP A 80 -23.66 1.67 -19.93
N GLU A 81 -24.76 1.93 -20.62
CA GLU A 81 -24.84 2.14 -22.06
C GLU A 81 -25.19 3.59 -22.42
N LEU A 82 -24.74 4.03 -23.61
CA LEU A 82 -25.22 5.27 -24.24
C LEU A 82 -25.80 4.92 -25.61
N GLY A 83 -26.98 5.48 -25.92
CA GLY A 83 -27.65 5.24 -27.20
C GLY A 83 -27.15 6.17 -28.28
N ALA A 84 -26.45 5.66 -29.29
CA ALA A 84 -26.11 6.40 -30.49
C ALA A 84 -27.22 6.20 -31.54
N VAL A 85 -28.01 7.25 -31.77
CA VAL A 85 -29.09 7.22 -32.78
C VAL A 85 -28.52 7.62 -34.14
N LEU A 86 -28.72 6.73 -35.10
CA LEU A 86 -28.35 6.90 -36.49
C LEU A 86 -29.61 7.20 -37.29
N ARG A 87 -29.55 8.20 -38.18
CA ARG A 87 -30.59 8.46 -39.17
C ARG A 87 -30.02 8.19 -40.55
N PHE A 88 -30.60 7.22 -41.26
CA PHE A 88 -30.06 6.72 -42.53
C PHE A 88 -28.54 6.42 -42.48
N GLY A 89 -28.07 5.88 -41.36
CA GLY A 89 -26.66 5.54 -41.13
C GLY A 89 -25.75 6.68 -40.65
N LYS A 90 -26.22 7.94 -40.60
CA LYS A 90 -25.46 9.07 -40.05
C LYS A 90 -25.76 9.27 -38.56
N HIS A 91 -24.74 9.46 -37.73
CA HIS A 91 -24.92 9.83 -36.32
C HIS A 91 -25.59 11.20 -36.18
N VAL A 92 -26.72 11.25 -35.47
CA VAL A 92 -27.50 12.48 -35.25
C VAL A 92 -27.49 12.92 -33.80
N ARG A 93 -27.69 11.99 -32.86
CA ARG A 93 -27.78 12.31 -31.44
C ARG A 93 -27.34 11.14 -30.56
N THR A 94 -26.81 11.49 -29.39
CA THR A 94 -26.52 10.56 -28.30
C THR A 94 -27.60 10.69 -27.23
N VAL A 95 -27.99 9.57 -26.66
CA VAL A 95 -29.12 9.43 -25.76
C VAL A 95 -28.66 8.82 -24.45
N GLN A 96 -29.09 9.43 -23.35
CA GLN A 96 -28.76 9.04 -21.97
C GLN A 96 -29.50 7.76 -21.54
N PRO A 97 -29.05 7.09 -20.45
CA PRO A 97 -29.74 5.95 -19.87
C PRO A 97 -31.21 6.25 -19.53
N GLY A 98 -32.11 5.34 -19.85
CA GLY A 98 -33.55 5.51 -19.63
C GLY A 98 -34.43 5.01 -20.78
N LEU A 99 -35.72 5.30 -20.69
CA LEU A 99 -36.67 5.02 -21.76
C LEU A 99 -36.59 6.13 -22.81
N ASN A 100 -36.36 5.75 -24.05
CA ASN A 100 -36.15 6.67 -25.14
C ASN A 100 -36.97 6.25 -26.38
N TYR A 101 -37.12 7.18 -27.30
CA TYR A 101 -37.88 6.98 -28.52
C TYR A 101 -37.05 7.37 -29.75
N HIS A 102 -37.00 6.48 -30.74
CA HIS A 102 -36.45 6.74 -32.06
C HIS A 102 -37.52 6.51 -33.13
N LEU A 103 -37.32 7.10 -34.31
CA LEU A 103 -38.20 6.80 -35.44
C LEU A 103 -38.04 5.32 -35.85
N PRO A 104 -39.12 4.58 -36.13
CA PRO A 104 -38.99 3.17 -36.44
C PRO A 104 -38.18 2.91 -37.72
N TYR A 105 -37.66 1.69 -37.85
CA TYR A 105 -36.94 1.26 -39.04
C TYR A 105 -37.81 1.45 -40.30
N PRO A 106 -37.28 1.99 -41.41
CA PRO A 106 -35.86 2.15 -41.78
C PRO A 106 -35.24 3.55 -41.54
N ILE A 107 -35.93 4.47 -40.87
CA ILE A 107 -35.48 5.87 -40.80
C ILE A 107 -34.36 6.04 -39.78
N GLU A 108 -34.55 5.53 -38.56
CA GLU A 108 -33.55 5.57 -37.50
C GLU A 108 -33.19 4.16 -36.99
N THR A 109 -31.92 3.99 -36.62
CA THR A 109 -31.40 2.80 -35.94
C THR A 109 -30.59 3.22 -34.71
N VAL A 110 -30.45 2.33 -33.73
CA VAL A 110 -29.76 2.64 -32.48
C VAL A 110 -28.64 1.64 -32.22
N LEU A 111 -27.46 2.16 -31.88
CA LEU A 111 -26.35 1.38 -31.34
C LEU A 111 -26.20 1.69 -29.85
N LEU A 112 -25.97 0.67 -29.03
CA LEU A 112 -25.89 0.76 -27.57
C LEU A 112 -24.50 0.35 -27.06
N PRO A 113 -23.42 1.11 -27.34
CA PRO A 113 -22.12 0.84 -26.74
C PRO A 113 -22.15 1.06 -25.23
N LYS A 114 -21.40 0.22 -24.50
CA LYS A 114 -21.20 0.31 -23.04
C LYS A 114 -20.23 1.42 -22.67
N ALA A 115 -20.62 2.66 -22.93
CA ALA A 115 -19.76 3.83 -22.83
C ALA A 115 -19.42 4.25 -21.39
N LEU A 116 -20.31 3.96 -20.43
CA LEU A 116 -20.14 4.40 -19.04
C LEU A 116 -19.34 3.40 -18.20
N ARG A 117 -19.10 2.20 -18.71
CA ARG A 117 -18.25 1.20 -18.07
C ARG A 117 -16.78 1.56 -18.24
N VAL A 118 -16.00 1.44 -17.17
CA VAL A 118 -14.54 1.52 -17.24
C VAL A 118 -14.00 0.19 -17.76
N SER A 119 -13.28 0.27 -18.88
CA SER A 119 -12.56 -0.84 -19.49
C SER A 119 -11.14 -0.86 -18.96
N THR A 120 -10.69 -2.06 -18.59
CA THR A 120 -9.33 -2.33 -18.13
C THR A 120 -8.56 -3.01 -19.25
N LEU A 121 -7.46 -2.41 -19.68
CA LEU A 121 -6.54 -3.01 -20.64
C LEU A 121 -5.21 -3.28 -19.94
N ASN A 122 -4.77 -4.54 -19.93
CA ASN A 122 -3.47 -4.92 -19.40
C ASN A 122 -2.49 -5.07 -20.56
N ILE A 123 -1.30 -4.49 -20.42
CA ILE A 123 -0.21 -4.53 -21.39
C ILE A 123 1.00 -5.13 -20.67
N GLY A 124 1.76 -5.99 -21.37
CA GLY A 124 2.90 -6.72 -20.79
C GLY A 124 2.48 -8.01 -20.08
N MET A 125 1.21 -8.15 -19.73
CA MET A 125 0.71 -9.33 -19.02
C MET A 125 -0.66 -9.77 -19.50
N THR A 126 -0.78 -11.07 -19.75
CA THR A 126 -2.05 -11.74 -20.02
C THR A 126 -2.57 -12.38 -18.74
N VAL A 127 -3.79 -12.02 -18.38
CA VAL A 127 -4.49 -12.57 -17.23
C VAL A 127 -5.41 -13.67 -17.72
N SER A 128 -5.04 -14.93 -17.48
CA SER A 128 -5.87 -16.09 -17.81
C SER A 128 -6.42 -16.70 -16.51
N ASP A 129 -7.74 -16.75 -16.39
CA ASP A 129 -8.40 -17.46 -15.29
C ASP A 129 -8.48 -18.95 -15.66
N ASP A 130 -7.54 -19.75 -15.14
CA ASP A 130 -7.55 -21.20 -15.31
C ASP A 130 -8.62 -21.81 -14.41
N SER A 131 -9.67 -22.40 -14.99
CA SER A 131 -10.74 -23.04 -14.22
C SER A 131 -10.28 -24.28 -13.43
N GLY A 132 -9.11 -24.85 -13.75
CA GLY A 132 -8.58 -26.06 -13.11
C GLY A 132 -7.76 -25.80 -11.85
N ARG A 133 -7.17 -24.62 -11.70
CA ARG A 133 -6.42 -24.17 -10.52
C ARG A 133 -7.14 -22.95 -9.99
N ARG A 134 -7.56 -22.93 -8.71
CA ARG A 134 -8.24 -21.78 -8.08
C ARG A 134 -7.32 -20.55 -7.94
N GLY A 135 -6.70 -20.09 -9.02
CA GLY A 135 -5.69 -19.05 -9.05
C GLY A 135 -5.61 -18.43 -10.43
N ARG A 136 -5.52 -17.11 -10.44
CA ARG A 136 -5.29 -16.30 -11.64
C ARG A 136 -3.86 -16.50 -12.11
N VAL A 137 -3.66 -16.98 -13.33
CA VAL A 137 -2.31 -17.13 -13.91
C VAL A 137 -2.00 -15.87 -14.70
N VAL A 138 -1.00 -15.13 -14.25
CA VAL A 138 -0.44 -13.98 -14.97
C VAL A 138 0.72 -14.49 -15.80
N ARG A 139 0.64 -14.36 -17.13
CA ARG A 139 1.73 -14.69 -18.04
C ARG A 139 2.25 -13.42 -18.69
N ASP A 140 3.53 -13.17 -18.48
CA ASP A 140 4.28 -12.08 -19.10
C ASP A 140 4.39 -12.29 -20.62
N VAL A 141 4.29 -11.18 -21.36
CA VAL A 141 4.40 -11.08 -22.82
C VAL A 141 5.59 -10.16 -23.12
N PRO A 142 6.81 -10.72 -23.25
CA PRO A 142 8.03 -9.93 -23.40
C PRO A 142 8.04 -8.95 -24.57
N GLU A 143 7.29 -9.25 -25.64
CA GLU A 143 7.16 -8.35 -26.81
C GLU A 143 6.43 -7.02 -26.46
N GLU A 144 5.60 -7.03 -25.42
CA GLU A 144 4.82 -5.89 -24.95
C GLU A 144 5.45 -5.21 -23.73
N SER A 145 6.11 -5.97 -22.85
CA SER A 145 6.64 -5.48 -21.57
C SER A 145 8.10 -4.98 -21.65
N LEU A 146 8.92 -5.52 -22.55
CA LEU A 146 10.34 -5.12 -22.65
C LEU A 146 10.51 -3.77 -23.35
N MET A 147 11.18 -2.85 -22.67
CA MET A 147 11.46 -1.50 -23.16
C MET A 147 12.91 -1.09 -22.87
N LEU A 148 13.46 -0.23 -23.72
CA LEU A 148 14.78 0.38 -23.56
C LEU A 148 14.62 1.75 -22.92
N THR A 149 15.33 2.00 -21.82
CA THR A 149 15.38 3.29 -21.12
C THR A 149 16.35 4.26 -21.81
N GLY A 150 16.31 5.53 -21.42
CA GLY A 150 17.20 6.57 -21.97
C GLY A 150 18.69 6.34 -21.66
N ASP A 151 18.99 5.58 -20.61
CA ASP A 151 20.33 5.20 -20.18
C ASP A 151 20.75 3.80 -20.66
N GLU A 152 20.18 3.35 -21.79
CA GLU A 152 20.51 2.09 -22.49
C GLU A 152 20.26 0.80 -21.69
N ASN A 153 19.43 0.86 -20.64
CA ASN A 153 19.04 -0.33 -19.88
C ASN A 153 17.72 -0.92 -20.40
N ILE A 154 17.61 -2.24 -20.31
CA ILE A 154 16.34 -2.93 -20.61
C ILE A 154 15.55 -3.06 -19.32
N VAL A 155 14.26 -2.75 -19.38
CA VAL A 155 13.31 -2.90 -18.28
C VAL A 155 12.07 -3.67 -18.74
N ASP A 156 11.57 -4.55 -17.88
CA ASP A 156 10.31 -5.27 -18.01
C ASP A 156 9.23 -4.48 -17.25
N VAL A 157 8.28 -3.91 -18.00
CA VAL A 157 7.21 -3.05 -17.48
C VAL A 157 5.83 -3.61 -17.79
N ASP A 158 5.14 -3.98 -16.72
CA ASP A 158 3.73 -4.35 -16.75
C ASP A 158 2.87 -3.18 -16.31
N PHE A 159 1.86 -2.83 -17.10
CA PHE A 159 0.97 -1.72 -16.77
C PHE A 159 -0.47 -1.95 -17.23
N THR A 160 -1.39 -1.29 -16.55
CA THR A 160 -2.82 -1.32 -16.84
C THR A 160 -3.30 0.07 -17.19
N VAL A 161 -4.07 0.15 -18.27
CA VAL A 161 -4.77 1.36 -18.69
C VAL A 161 -6.26 1.21 -18.36
N LEU A 162 -6.75 2.13 -17.55
CA LEU A 162 -8.17 2.30 -17.27
C LEU A 162 -8.71 3.39 -18.20
N TRP A 163 -9.65 3.03 -19.08
CA TRP A 163 -10.25 3.95 -20.03
C TRP A 163 -11.74 3.74 -20.12
N ARG A 164 -12.46 4.76 -20.60
CA ARG A 164 -13.88 4.67 -20.91
C ARG A 164 -14.19 5.47 -22.16
N ILE A 165 -15.35 5.26 -22.75
CA ILE A 165 -15.80 6.09 -23.87
C ILE A 165 -16.19 7.46 -23.32
N ALA A 166 -15.74 8.53 -23.98
CA ALA A 166 -16.13 9.88 -23.62
C ALA A 166 -17.63 10.06 -23.89
N PRO A 167 -18.42 10.63 -22.96
CA PRO A 167 -19.87 10.81 -23.15
C PRO A 167 -20.23 11.56 -24.44
N ASP A 168 -19.43 12.56 -24.79
CA ASP A 168 -19.60 13.38 -25.99
C ASP A 168 -18.95 12.76 -27.24
N GLY A 169 -18.17 11.69 -27.05
CA GLY A 169 -17.33 11.06 -28.08
C GLY A 169 -17.89 9.76 -28.66
N VAL A 170 -19.09 9.33 -28.28
CA VAL A 170 -19.65 8.02 -28.68
C VAL A 170 -19.71 7.84 -30.21
N GLY A 171 -20.13 8.88 -30.94
CA GLY A 171 -20.12 8.83 -32.40
C GLY A 171 -18.71 8.66 -32.98
N LYS A 172 -17.72 9.37 -32.41
CA LYS A 172 -16.32 9.26 -32.82
C LYS A 172 -15.76 7.86 -32.57
N PHE A 173 -16.07 7.28 -31.40
CA PHE A 173 -15.66 5.92 -31.03
C PHE A 173 -16.21 4.85 -31.98
N LEU A 174 -17.47 4.98 -32.41
CA LEU A 174 -18.12 4.00 -33.28
C LEU A 174 -17.70 4.10 -34.75
N PHE A 175 -17.32 5.30 -35.23
CA PHE A 175 -17.17 5.56 -36.67
C PHE A 175 -15.76 5.96 -37.11
N ASN A 176 -14.92 6.52 -36.23
CA ASN A 176 -13.58 6.96 -36.63
C ASN A 176 -12.53 5.85 -36.55
N ILE A 177 -12.73 4.84 -35.69
CA ILE A 177 -11.75 3.77 -35.44
C ILE A 177 -12.40 2.41 -35.65
N GLN A 178 -11.79 1.56 -36.49
CA GLN A 178 -12.28 0.21 -36.77
C GLN A 178 -12.14 -0.74 -35.57
N ASN A 179 -10.97 -0.73 -34.91
CA ASN A 179 -10.71 -1.53 -33.72
C ASN A 179 -10.27 -0.64 -32.55
N PRO A 180 -11.22 -0.14 -31.73
CA PRO A 180 -10.90 0.76 -30.63
C PRO A 180 -9.97 0.15 -29.58
N GLU A 181 -10.22 -1.11 -29.18
CA GLU A 181 -9.41 -1.78 -28.15
C GLU A 181 -7.97 -1.98 -28.62
N GLY A 182 -7.78 -2.46 -29.86
CA GLY A 182 -6.45 -2.61 -30.44
C GLY A 182 -5.73 -1.27 -30.63
N THR A 183 -6.45 -0.21 -30.94
CA THR A 183 -5.87 1.13 -31.09
C THR A 183 -5.43 1.70 -29.74
N VAL A 184 -6.24 1.55 -28.70
CA VAL A 184 -5.85 1.94 -27.33
C VAL A 184 -4.62 1.17 -26.89
N LYS A 185 -4.55 -0.14 -27.19
CA LYS A 185 -3.37 -0.96 -26.90
C LYS A 185 -2.12 -0.45 -27.60
N ALA A 186 -2.18 -0.23 -28.91
CA ALA A 186 -1.04 0.28 -29.68
C ALA A 186 -0.59 1.67 -29.20
N VAL A 187 -1.53 2.56 -28.87
CA VAL A 187 -1.22 3.89 -28.33
C VAL A 187 -0.62 3.78 -26.93
N ALA A 188 -1.13 2.88 -26.09
CA ALA A 188 -0.60 2.64 -24.75
C ALA A 188 0.86 2.14 -24.80
N GLU A 189 1.13 1.13 -25.62
CA GLU A 189 2.48 0.61 -25.85
C GLU A 189 3.42 1.69 -26.39
N SER A 190 3.00 2.46 -27.38
CA SER A 190 3.81 3.53 -27.97
C SER A 190 4.09 4.66 -26.98
N ALA A 191 3.07 5.11 -26.24
CA ALA A 191 3.21 6.20 -25.28
C ALA A 191 4.10 5.79 -24.09
N MET A 192 3.92 4.57 -23.58
CA MET A 192 4.75 4.04 -22.52
C MET A 192 6.21 3.92 -22.98
N ARG A 193 6.44 3.36 -24.18
CA ARG A 193 7.78 3.23 -24.78
C ARG A 193 8.45 4.59 -25.02
N GLU A 194 7.71 5.61 -25.44
CA GLU A 194 8.24 6.97 -25.61
C GLU A 194 8.67 7.60 -24.27
N VAL A 195 7.86 7.46 -23.22
CA VAL A 195 8.16 8.04 -21.91
C VAL A 195 9.31 7.30 -21.22
N ILE A 196 9.35 5.96 -21.29
CA ILE A 196 10.46 5.16 -20.77
C ILE A 196 11.76 5.44 -21.54
N GLY A 197 11.70 5.54 -22.87
CA GLY A 197 12.89 5.85 -23.68
C GLY A 197 13.51 7.23 -23.40
N ARG A 198 12.80 8.12 -22.71
CA ARG A 198 13.30 9.43 -22.26
C ARG A 198 13.70 9.47 -20.78
N SER A 199 13.49 8.37 -20.06
CA SER A 199 13.69 8.28 -18.61
C SER A 199 14.82 7.32 -18.28
N ASP A 200 15.58 7.61 -17.23
CA ASP A 200 16.62 6.71 -16.72
C ASP A 200 16.01 5.55 -15.91
N ILE A 201 16.71 4.42 -15.80
CA ILE A 201 16.18 3.23 -15.10
C ILE A 201 15.95 3.48 -13.60
N GLN A 202 16.79 4.27 -12.96
CA GLN A 202 16.75 4.43 -11.50
C GLN A 202 15.46 5.13 -11.01
N PRO A 203 15.02 6.28 -11.57
CA PRO A 203 13.73 6.89 -11.23
C PRO A 203 12.52 5.96 -11.46
N ILE A 204 12.56 5.16 -12.53
CA ILE A 204 11.52 4.19 -12.88
C ILE A 204 11.37 3.12 -11.77
N LEU A 205 12.48 2.67 -11.19
CA LEU A 205 12.51 1.65 -10.13
C LEU A 205 12.19 2.19 -8.73
N THR A 206 12.64 3.39 -8.36
CA THR A 206 12.67 3.82 -6.94
C THR A 206 11.49 4.70 -6.49
N GLY A 207 10.82 5.45 -7.37
CA GLY A 207 9.72 6.33 -6.90
C GLY A 207 9.14 7.33 -7.89
N ALA A 208 9.70 7.53 -9.08
CA ALA A 208 9.16 8.43 -10.10
C ALA A 208 8.04 7.77 -10.93
N ARG A 209 7.36 6.76 -10.38
CA ARG A 209 6.30 6.02 -11.09
C ARG A 209 5.11 6.95 -11.41
N ASN A 210 4.69 7.75 -10.44
CA ASN A 210 3.56 8.67 -10.62
C ASN A 210 3.82 9.73 -11.71
N THR A 211 5.06 10.21 -11.84
CA THR A 211 5.41 11.21 -12.87
C THR A 211 5.36 10.60 -14.27
N ILE A 212 5.82 9.35 -14.39
CA ILE A 212 5.76 8.58 -15.64
C ILE A 212 4.31 8.25 -15.99
N GLU A 213 3.52 7.73 -15.05
CA GLU A 213 2.09 7.46 -15.26
C GLU A 213 1.32 8.70 -15.72
N SER A 214 1.62 9.86 -15.12
CA SER A 214 1.02 11.14 -15.51
C SER A 214 1.45 11.58 -16.92
N ALA A 215 2.73 11.42 -17.26
CA ALA A 215 3.23 11.75 -18.59
C ALA A 215 2.63 10.84 -19.68
N VAL A 216 2.53 9.54 -19.40
CA VAL A 216 1.91 8.55 -20.30
C VAL A 216 0.42 8.86 -20.45
N HIS A 217 -0.29 9.14 -19.36
CA HIS A 217 -1.70 9.52 -19.40
C HIS A 217 -1.93 10.73 -20.34
N GLN A 218 -1.14 11.79 -20.18
CA GLN A 218 -1.24 12.99 -21.03
C GLN A 218 -0.92 12.70 -22.50
N LEU A 219 0.14 11.92 -22.76
CA LEU A 219 0.55 11.55 -24.11
C LEU A 219 -0.49 10.66 -24.80
N MET A 220 -1.02 9.67 -24.09
CA MET A 220 -2.11 8.81 -24.58
C MET A 220 -3.36 9.61 -24.90
N GLN A 221 -3.80 10.49 -23.98
CA GLN A 221 -4.99 11.31 -24.21
C GLN A 221 -4.80 12.22 -25.43
N LYS A 222 -3.65 12.91 -25.54
CA LYS A 222 -3.31 13.75 -26.71
C LYS A 222 -3.34 12.95 -28.03
N THR A 223 -2.83 11.73 -28.01
CA THR A 223 -2.77 10.87 -29.20
C THR A 223 -4.15 10.36 -29.60
N LEU A 224 -4.94 9.86 -28.64
CA LEU A 224 -6.32 9.42 -28.86
C LEU A 224 -7.25 10.56 -29.31
N ASP A 225 -7.02 11.77 -28.80
CA ASP A 225 -7.74 12.97 -29.23
C ASP A 225 -7.39 13.35 -30.67
N SER A 226 -6.12 13.20 -31.08
CA SER A 226 -5.68 13.47 -32.46
C SER A 226 -6.30 12.51 -33.47
N TYR A 227 -6.51 11.25 -33.10
CA TYR A 227 -7.24 10.27 -33.91
C TYR A 227 -8.76 10.47 -33.87
N GLY A 228 -9.23 11.35 -32.98
CA GLY A 228 -10.65 11.49 -32.71
C GLY A 228 -11.25 10.17 -32.26
N ALA A 229 -10.62 9.46 -31.33
CA ALA A 229 -11.06 8.16 -30.84
C ALA A 229 -12.36 8.23 -30.01
N GLY A 230 -12.66 9.39 -29.42
CA GLY A 230 -13.78 9.52 -28.48
C GLY A 230 -13.57 8.72 -27.19
N ILE A 231 -12.32 8.46 -26.82
CA ILE A 231 -11.92 7.70 -25.64
C ILE A 231 -11.34 8.66 -24.60
N MET A 232 -11.71 8.44 -23.34
CA MET A 232 -11.17 9.16 -22.19
C MET A 232 -10.35 8.18 -21.35
N VAL A 233 -9.06 8.44 -21.22
CA VAL A 233 -8.17 7.69 -20.33
C VAL A 233 -8.41 8.19 -18.91
N GLN A 234 -8.80 7.30 -18.00
CA GLN A 234 -8.98 7.66 -16.59
C GLN A 234 -7.65 7.64 -15.85
N GLN A 235 -6.92 6.54 -15.99
CA GLN A 235 -5.67 6.33 -15.28
C GLN A 235 -4.80 5.33 -16.01
N VAL A 236 -3.49 5.52 -15.91
CA VAL A 236 -2.47 4.54 -16.29
C VAL A 236 -1.79 4.13 -14.99
N GLN A 237 -1.64 2.83 -14.76
CA GLN A 237 -1.06 2.29 -13.53
C GLN A 237 0.03 1.28 -13.88
N MET A 238 1.25 1.53 -13.41
CA MET A 238 2.35 0.57 -13.52
C MET A 238 2.24 -0.45 -12.39
N GLN A 239 2.16 -1.73 -12.75
CA GLN A 239 2.06 -2.83 -11.78
C GLN A 239 3.45 -3.32 -11.37
N LYS A 240 4.25 -3.70 -12.35
CA LYS A 240 5.57 -4.29 -12.14
C LYS A 240 6.58 -3.59 -13.04
N VAL A 241 7.75 -3.32 -12.48
CA VAL A 241 8.85 -2.65 -13.16
C VAL A 241 10.11 -3.28 -12.61
N ASP A 242 10.70 -4.19 -13.37
CA ASP A 242 11.90 -4.93 -12.95
C ASP A 242 12.91 -5.03 -14.10
N PRO A 243 14.21 -5.20 -13.80
CA PRO A 243 15.17 -5.62 -14.82
C PRO A 243 14.81 -7.01 -15.37
N PRO A 244 15.23 -7.35 -16.61
CA PRO A 244 15.02 -8.67 -17.19
C PRO A 244 15.55 -9.78 -16.28
N GLN A 245 14.82 -10.90 -16.22
CA GLN A 245 15.16 -12.05 -15.38
C GLN A 245 16.59 -12.59 -15.63
N GLN A 246 17.12 -12.39 -16.83
CA GLN A 246 18.45 -12.84 -17.23
C GLN A 246 19.59 -12.08 -16.53
N VAL A 247 19.35 -10.84 -16.10
CA VAL A 247 20.37 -9.92 -15.56
C VAL A 247 20.05 -9.42 -14.14
N ILE A 248 18.89 -9.79 -13.61
CA ILE A 248 18.41 -9.30 -12.32
C ILE A 248 19.38 -9.60 -11.16
N ASP A 249 20.02 -10.77 -11.16
CA ASP A 249 20.96 -11.16 -10.12
C ASP A 249 22.21 -10.28 -10.15
N SER A 250 22.81 -10.07 -11.32
CA SER A 250 23.94 -9.16 -11.48
C SER A 250 23.59 -7.72 -11.14
N PHE A 251 22.37 -7.27 -11.44
CA PHE A 251 21.91 -5.93 -11.06
C PHE A 251 21.79 -5.79 -9.54
N ARG A 252 21.23 -6.81 -8.87
CA ARG A 252 21.12 -6.86 -7.40
C ARG A 252 22.49 -6.85 -6.75
N ASP A 253 23.46 -7.57 -7.31
CA ASP A 253 24.84 -7.59 -6.82
C ASP A 253 25.48 -6.20 -6.89
N VAL A 254 25.31 -5.46 -8.00
CA VAL A 254 25.82 -4.09 -8.13
C VAL A 254 25.16 -3.14 -7.14
N GLN A 255 23.84 -3.26 -6.91
CA GLN A 255 23.14 -2.45 -5.92
C GLN A 255 23.60 -2.78 -4.49
N ALA A 256 23.77 -4.06 -4.17
CA ALA A 256 24.30 -4.50 -2.88
C ALA A 256 25.72 -3.95 -2.65
N ALA A 257 26.60 -4.04 -3.66
CA ALA A 257 27.95 -3.51 -3.59
C ALA A 257 27.98 -1.99 -3.39
N ARG A 258 27.06 -1.23 -4.03
CA ARG A 258 26.92 0.22 -3.82
C ARG A 258 26.45 0.54 -2.40
N ALA A 259 25.45 -0.19 -1.91
CA ALA A 259 24.95 -0.02 -0.54
C ALA A 259 26.05 -0.36 0.48
N ASP A 260 26.84 -1.40 0.23
CA ASP A 260 28.00 -1.75 1.07
C ASP A 260 29.10 -0.69 1.03
N LEU A 261 29.40 -0.13 -0.14
CA LEU A 261 30.34 0.99 -0.26
C LEU A 261 29.88 2.19 0.55
N GLU A 262 28.61 2.57 0.43
CA GLU A 262 28.04 3.70 1.19
C GLU A 262 28.05 3.42 2.70
N ARG A 263 27.70 2.20 3.11
CA ARG A 263 27.79 1.74 4.49
C ARG A 263 29.22 1.85 5.03
N LEU A 264 30.21 1.33 4.29
CA LEU A 264 31.62 1.37 4.69
C LEU A 264 32.15 2.80 4.78
N GLN A 265 31.75 3.68 3.86
CA GLN A 265 32.10 5.10 3.94
C GLN A 265 31.50 5.76 5.17
N ASN A 266 30.22 5.50 5.46
CA ASN A 266 29.54 6.03 6.64
C ASN A 266 30.14 5.50 7.95
N GLU A 267 30.52 4.22 8.00
CA GLU A 267 31.23 3.61 9.14
C GLU A 267 32.61 4.23 9.33
N ALA A 268 33.38 4.42 8.26
CA ALA A 268 34.69 5.06 8.30
C ALA A 268 34.58 6.52 8.78
N GLN A 269 33.61 7.27 8.26
CA GLN A 269 33.35 8.64 8.68
C GLN A 269 32.92 8.70 10.15
N THR A 270 32.07 7.77 10.59
CA THR A 270 31.65 7.64 11.99
C THR A 270 32.84 7.33 12.90
N TYR A 271 33.73 6.44 12.48
CA TYR A 271 34.94 6.10 13.23
C TYR A 271 35.87 7.31 13.35
N ALA A 272 36.13 8.02 12.25
CA ALA A 272 36.95 9.24 12.25
C ALA A 272 36.34 10.33 13.16
N ASN A 273 35.02 10.52 13.06
CA ASN A 273 34.26 11.47 13.88
C ASN A 273 34.21 11.09 15.36
N ARG A 274 34.50 9.83 15.74
CA ARG A 274 34.64 9.40 17.14
C ARG A 274 36.07 9.55 17.63
N VAL A 275 37.03 8.97 16.91
CA VAL A 275 38.42 8.85 17.37
C VAL A 275 39.11 10.21 17.48
N VAL A 276 38.90 11.11 16.51
CA VAL A 276 39.58 12.41 16.51
C VAL A 276 39.13 13.30 17.69
N PRO A 277 37.82 13.48 17.95
CA PRO A 277 37.38 14.21 19.14
C PRO A 277 37.75 13.53 20.46
N ASP A 278 37.65 12.21 20.56
CA ASP A 278 38.02 11.48 21.77
C ASP A 278 39.52 11.65 22.10
N ALA A 279 40.39 11.55 21.09
CA ALA A 279 41.82 11.76 21.25
C ALA A 279 42.13 13.21 21.66
N ARG A 280 41.47 14.21 21.06
CA ARG A 280 41.59 15.62 21.44
C ARG A 280 41.11 15.86 22.88
N GLY A 281 39.99 15.23 23.27
CA GLY A 281 39.46 15.30 24.62
C GLY A 281 40.42 14.73 25.67
N ARG A 282 41.01 13.55 25.40
CA ARG A 282 42.03 12.96 26.27
C ARG A 282 43.29 13.82 26.36
N ALA A 283 43.77 14.37 25.24
CA ALA A 283 44.92 15.26 25.23
C ALA A 283 44.66 16.53 26.07
N ALA A 284 43.49 17.16 25.89
CA ALA A 284 43.08 18.30 26.70
C ALA A 284 42.94 17.96 28.19
N GLN A 285 42.39 16.79 28.51
CA GLN A 285 42.28 16.31 29.90
C GLN A 285 43.65 16.16 30.56
N VAL A 286 44.62 15.54 29.88
CA VAL A 286 45.99 15.36 30.40
C VAL A 286 46.66 16.71 30.61
N LEU A 287 46.55 17.64 29.65
CA LEU A 287 47.09 18.99 29.79
C LEU A 287 46.47 19.74 30.97
N GLN A 288 45.14 19.66 31.13
CA GLN A 288 44.44 20.31 32.22
C GLN A 288 44.81 19.71 33.59
N GLN A 289 44.97 18.38 33.68
CA GLN A 289 45.45 17.72 34.89
C GLN A 289 46.89 18.12 35.23
N ALA A 290 47.78 18.19 34.24
CA ALA A 290 49.16 18.63 34.45
C ALA A 290 49.23 20.09 34.91
N GLN A 291 48.42 20.96 34.31
CA GLN A 291 48.32 22.37 34.70
C GLN A 291 47.74 22.49 36.13
N GLY A 292 46.69 21.74 36.45
CA GLY A 292 46.11 21.69 37.79
C GLY A 292 47.12 21.20 38.84
N TYR A 293 47.90 20.15 38.53
CA TYR A 293 48.95 19.65 39.42
C TYR A 293 50.05 20.70 39.63
N LYS A 294 50.52 21.34 38.56
CA LYS A 294 51.50 22.43 38.64
C LYS A 294 51.01 23.57 39.53
N GLU A 295 49.77 24.03 39.32
CA GLU A 295 49.16 25.10 40.10
C GLU A 295 49.00 24.71 41.56
N GLN A 296 48.55 23.48 41.83
CA GLN A 296 48.45 22.90 43.17
C GLN A 296 49.81 22.88 43.87
N THR A 297 50.85 22.35 43.23
CA THR A 297 52.20 22.28 43.82
C THR A 297 52.77 23.67 44.10
N VAL A 298 52.59 24.62 43.18
CA VAL A 298 53.03 26.02 43.39
C VAL A 298 52.26 26.68 44.53
N ALA A 299 50.94 26.49 44.59
CA ALA A 299 50.10 27.03 45.66
C ALA A 299 50.45 26.41 47.03
N GLU A 300 50.68 25.11 47.08
CA GLU A 300 51.08 24.40 48.29
C GLU A 300 52.46 24.87 48.78
N ALA A 301 53.45 24.96 47.88
CA ALA A 301 54.78 25.47 48.22
C ALA A 301 54.73 26.92 48.74
N LYS A 302 53.94 27.79 48.09
CA LYS A 302 53.72 29.17 48.56
C LYS A 302 53.02 29.21 49.92
N GLY A 303 52.01 28.35 50.12
CA GLY A 303 51.29 28.24 51.38
C GLY A 303 52.18 27.74 52.52
N GLN A 304 53.02 26.74 52.27
CA GLN A 304 54.01 26.26 53.23
C GLN A 304 55.07 27.31 53.54
N ALA A 305 55.57 28.04 52.53
CA ALA A 305 56.53 29.13 52.74
C ALA A 305 55.91 30.28 53.55
N ALA A 306 54.68 30.70 53.24
CA ALA A 306 53.96 31.71 54.01
C ALA A 306 53.72 31.27 55.46
N ARG A 307 53.33 30.00 55.66
CA ARG A 307 53.19 29.39 56.98
C ARG A 307 54.52 29.43 57.74
N PHE A 308 55.62 28.99 57.12
CA PHE A 308 56.95 29.02 57.73
C PHE A 308 57.37 30.43 58.12
N LEU A 309 57.20 31.42 57.24
CA LEU A 309 57.53 32.83 57.53
C LEU A 309 56.73 33.38 58.69
N SER A 310 55.43 33.06 58.78
CA SER A 310 54.59 33.47 59.91
C SER A 310 55.07 32.88 61.24
N VAL A 311 55.40 31.58 61.27
CA VAL A 311 55.95 30.90 62.46
C VAL A 311 57.34 31.45 62.83
N TYR A 312 58.21 31.69 61.85
CA TYR A 312 59.53 32.28 62.07
C TYR A 312 59.45 33.69 62.67
N GLY A 313 58.49 34.49 62.22
CA GLY A 313 58.22 35.82 62.76
C GLY A 313 57.87 35.78 64.25
N GLU A 314 57.05 34.82 64.68
CA GLU A 314 56.72 34.63 66.10
C GLU A 314 57.87 34.00 66.89
N TYR A 315 58.59 33.03 66.32
CA TYR A 315 59.77 32.42 66.94
C TYR A 315 60.85 33.46 67.29
N LYS A 316 61.07 34.45 66.41
CA LYS A 316 62.02 35.54 66.65
C LYS A 316 61.65 36.41 67.86
N LYS A 317 60.35 36.53 68.18
CA LYS A 317 59.86 37.30 69.34
C LYS A 317 60.02 36.52 70.64
N ALA A 318 59.75 35.20 70.63
CA ALA A 318 59.76 34.38 71.83
C ALA A 318 60.18 32.91 71.54
N PRO A 319 61.49 32.60 71.54
CA PRO A 319 61.99 31.33 71.01
C PRO A 319 61.64 30.08 71.85
N GLU A 320 61.66 30.17 73.18
CA GLU A 320 61.42 29.02 74.07
C GLU A 320 59.97 28.52 74.01
N VAL A 321 59.00 29.44 74.10
CA VAL A 321 57.57 29.08 74.11
C VAL A 321 57.10 28.54 72.75
N THR A 322 57.61 29.09 71.64
CA THR A 322 57.26 28.61 70.30
C THR A 322 57.82 27.22 70.04
N ARG A 323 59.05 26.92 70.50
CA ARG A 323 59.65 25.58 70.36
C ARG A 323 58.88 24.54 71.16
N GLN A 324 58.54 24.84 72.41
CA GLN A 324 57.78 23.92 73.26
C GLN A 324 56.37 23.68 72.72
N ARG A 325 55.72 24.71 72.19
CA ARG A 325 54.41 24.57 71.52
C ARG A 325 54.47 23.67 70.29
N ILE A 326 55.41 23.90 69.37
CA ILE A 326 55.57 23.06 68.17
C ILE A 326 55.83 21.61 68.56
N TYR A 327 56.66 21.37 69.59
CA TYR A 327 56.93 20.02 70.09
C TYR A 327 55.66 19.34 70.63
N LEU A 328 54.86 20.05 71.43
CA LEU A 328 53.62 19.49 71.97
C LEU A 328 52.58 19.26 70.88
N GLU A 329 52.39 20.19 69.93
CA GLU A 329 51.46 20.04 68.79
C GLU A 329 51.87 18.89 67.85
N THR A 330 53.18 18.73 67.58
CA THR A 330 53.67 17.60 66.79
C THR A 330 53.53 16.28 67.53
N MET A 331 53.78 16.24 68.84
CA MET A 331 53.52 15.05 69.67
C MET A 331 52.04 14.73 69.79
N GLU A 332 51.16 15.72 69.85
CA GLU A 332 49.71 15.53 69.78
C GLU A 332 49.30 14.96 68.42
N HIS A 333 49.81 15.51 67.31
CA HIS A 333 49.45 15.04 65.97
C HIS A 333 49.96 13.63 65.67
N VAL A 334 51.19 13.31 66.08
CA VAL A 334 51.80 11.99 65.87
C VAL A 334 51.24 10.95 66.82
N LEU A 335 51.05 11.30 68.10
CA LEU A 335 50.61 10.34 69.10
C LEU A 335 49.08 10.30 69.28
N GLY A 336 48.33 11.27 68.77
CA GLY A 336 46.86 11.31 68.87
C GLY A 336 46.15 10.10 68.23
N PRO A 337 46.56 9.66 67.02
CA PRO A 337 46.02 8.45 66.39
C PRO A 337 46.61 7.13 66.91
N ALA A 338 47.61 7.17 67.80
CA ALA A 338 48.30 5.98 68.27
C ALA A 338 47.69 5.45 69.58
N ASP A 339 47.44 4.14 69.65
CA ASP A 339 46.98 3.48 70.87
C ASP A 339 48.11 3.47 71.91
N LYS A 340 47.95 4.25 72.98
CA LYS A 340 48.98 4.42 74.02
C LYS A 340 48.71 3.48 75.21
N VAL A 341 49.76 2.82 75.69
CA VAL A 341 49.77 2.08 76.96
C VAL A 341 50.79 2.75 77.88
N ILE A 342 50.33 3.28 79.02
CA ILE A 342 51.18 3.98 80.01
C ILE A 342 51.40 3.04 81.20
N LEU A 343 52.66 2.78 81.54
CA LEU A 343 53.07 1.93 82.67
C LEU A 343 53.64 2.82 83.78
N ASP A 344 53.07 2.78 84.97
CA ASP A 344 53.52 3.56 86.15
C ASP A 344 54.54 2.74 86.99
N PRO A 345 55.79 3.20 87.13
CA PRO A 345 56.80 2.51 87.95
C PRO A 345 56.69 2.78 89.47
N GLY A 346 55.69 3.53 89.93
CA GLY A 346 55.58 4.04 91.31
C GLY A 346 54.76 3.21 92.32
N SER A 347 54.26 2.02 91.99
CA SER A 347 53.57 1.15 92.95
C SER A 347 54.13 -0.27 92.95
N SER A 348 54.97 -0.53 93.94
CA SER A 348 55.52 -1.85 94.26
C SER A 348 54.40 -2.86 94.55
N GLY A 349 54.09 -3.70 93.54
CA GLY A 349 53.11 -4.78 93.64
C GLY A 349 52.97 -5.58 92.35
N GLN A 350 53.96 -6.46 92.08
CA GLN A 350 53.87 -7.74 91.37
C GLN A 350 52.77 -7.93 90.28
N GLY A 351 53.19 -7.90 89.00
CA GLY A 351 52.50 -8.58 87.90
C GLY A 351 51.79 -7.67 86.89
N VAL A 352 52.49 -7.31 85.81
CA VAL A 352 51.83 -6.79 84.60
C VAL A 352 51.06 -7.94 83.98
N VAL A 353 49.75 -7.99 84.15
CA VAL A 353 48.88 -8.94 83.45
C VAL A 353 48.66 -8.38 82.04
N PRO A 354 49.08 -9.06 80.95
CA PRO A 354 48.82 -8.60 79.61
C PRO A 354 47.30 -8.52 79.38
N TYR A 355 46.76 -7.30 79.31
CA TYR A 355 45.37 -7.12 78.88
C TYR A 355 45.33 -7.40 77.38
N LEU A 356 44.83 -8.58 77.01
CA LEU A 356 44.50 -8.92 75.63
C LEU A 356 43.02 -8.55 75.40
N PRO A 357 42.71 -7.42 74.75
CA PRO A 357 41.32 -7.02 74.49
C PRO A 357 40.70 -7.94 73.43
N LEU A 358 40.08 -9.05 73.86
CA LEU A 358 39.32 -9.93 72.98
C LEU A 358 38.10 -9.23 72.34
N ASN A 359 37.66 -8.09 72.89
CA ASN A 359 36.53 -7.30 72.38
C ASN A 359 36.86 -6.48 71.12
N GLU A 360 38.14 -6.18 70.86
CA GLU A 360 38.54 -5.32 69.74
C GLU A 360 38.91 -6.09 68.47
N LEU A 361 39.21 -7.40 68.59
CA LEU A 361 39.37 -8.31 67.45
C LEU A 361 38.06 -8.47 66.65
N GLY A 362 36.89 -8.29 67.27
CA GLY A 362 35.59 -8.37 66.59
C GLY A 362 35.10 -7.05 65.96
N ARG A 363 35.69 -5.90 66.33
CA ARG A 363 35.17 -4.58 65.93
C ARG A 363 35.72 -4.08 64.58
N LYS A 364 36.85 -4.62 64.12
CA LYS A 364 37.44 -4.27 62.81
C LYS A 364 36.78 -4.96 61.61
N THR A 365 35.85 -5.89 61.82
CA THR A 365 35.18 -6.63 60.73
C THR A 365 33.84 -6.02 60.29
N THR A 366 33.31 -5.00 60.97
CA THR A 366 31.94 -4.48 60.69
C THR A 366 31.90 -3.06 60.10
N ALA A 367 33.01 -2.55 59.57
CA ALA A 367 33.03 -1.32 58.78
C ALA A 367 33.54 -1.60 57.37
N ALA A 368 32.81 -2.46 56.64
CA ALA A 368 32.87 -2.47 55.19
C ALA A 368 32.14 -1.21 54.66
N PRO A 369 32.72 -0.46 53.71
CA PRO A 369 32.05 0.70 53.13
C PRO A 369 30.84 0.23 52.32
N ALA A 370 29.66 0.75 52.69
CA ALA A 370 28.44 0.62 51.91
C ALA A 370 28.67 1.19 50.50
N ALA A 371 28.57 0.33 49.49
CA ALA A 371 28.52 0.74 48.09
C ALA A 371 27.29 1.64 47.86
N PRO A 372 27.38 2.68 47.03
CA PRO A 372 26.23 3.51 46.69
C PRO A 372 25.20 2.70 45.88
N ALA A 373 23.97 2.65 46.39
CA ALA A 373 22.84 2.04 45.71
C ALA A 373 22.54 2.77 44.41
N SER A 374 22.64 2.04 43.29
CA SER A 374 22.09 2.44 42.00
C SER A 374 20.57 2.58 42.11
N GLN A 375 20.07 3.80 42.03
CA GLN A 375 18.66 4.09 41.79
C GLN A 375 18.27 3.58 40.39
N SER A 376 17.53 2.48 40.36
CA SER A 376 16.70 2.10 39.22
C SER A 376 15.55 3.10 39.11
N GLY A 377 15.74 4.15 38.31
CA GLY A 377 14.67 5.03 37.87
C GLY A 377 13.83 4.33 36.81
N ALA A 378 12.60 3.97 37.19
CA ALA A 378 11.53 3.70 36.25
C ALA A 378 10.99 5.05 35.74
N SER A 379 11.11 5.31 34.45
CA SER A 379 10.17 6.17 33.71
C SER A 379 10.32 6.01 32.20
N ARG A 380 9.19 5.68 31.59
CA ARG A 380 8.81 5.64 30.16
C ARG A 380 9.17 4.40 29.34
#